data_AF-A0A1M7Z3U1-F1
#
_entry.id   AF-A0A1M7Z3U1-F1
#
_cell.length_a   1.000
_cell.length_b   1.000
_cell.length_c   1.000
_cell.angle_alpha   90.00
_cell.angle_beta   90.00
_cell.angle_gamma   90.00
#
_symmetry.space_group_name_H-M   'P 1'
#
loop_
_entity.id
_entity.type
_entity.pdbx_description
1 polymer ?
#
loop_
_entity_poly.entity_id
_entity_poly.type
_entity_poly.pdbx_seq_one_letter_code
_entity_poly.pdbx_strand_id
1 'polypeptide(L)'
;MNQSQQAKKTNLFLVLGSIFLTNAILAEIIGVKIFSAEKTLGFDPANINILGDYVLDFNLTAGAVIWPIVFITTDIINEYFGKKGVKKISFITAGLIAYVFLVIGVVTVLTPADFWLDVNSQGPDGSPFDISFAFNTIFRQGLGIIIGSLTAFLLGQLIDVYVFQKLRSLTGAKMIWLRATGSTLVSQFIDSFVVLGIAFYVFGNWDLSQIIAVGIINYIYKFTVAILLTPLLYVGHGIIDKYLGKELAEEMIEEASDNEAFQ
;
A
#
# COMPACT_ATOMS: atom_id res chain seq x y z
N MET A 1 -20.90 24.92 -10.07
CA MET A 1 -20.20 25.33 -8.82
C MET A 1 -19.97 26.85 -8.68
N ASN A 2 -20.28 27.42 -7.51
CA ASN A 2 -19.85 28.78 -7.08
C ASN A 2 -18.44 28.75 -6.43
N GLN A 3 -17.84 29.93 -6.16
CA GLN A 3 -16.49 30.03 -5.58
C GLN A 3 -16.32 29.27 -4.24
N SER A 4 -17.36 29.28 -3.39
CA SER A 4 -17.33 28.57 -2.10
C SER A 4 -17.33 27.05 -2.30
N GLN A 5 -18.17 26.55 -3.20
CA GLN A 5 -18.22 25.13 -3.58
C GLN A 5 -16.90 24.65 -4.20
N GLN A 6 -16.29 25.48 -5.06
CA GLN A 6 -14.99 25.17 -5.66
C GLN A 6 -13.89 25.10 -4.59
N ALA A 7 -13.87 26.04 -3.63
CA ALA A 7 -12.95 25.99 -2.50
C ALA A 7 -13.14 24.73 -1.64
N LYS A 8 -14.40 24.32 -1.37
CA LYS A 8 -14.69 23.07 -0.65
C LYS A 8 -14.16 21.84 -1.38
N LYS A 9 -14.39 21.73 -2.70
CA LYS A 9 -13.89 20.62 -3.55
C LYS A 9 -12.36 20.56 -3.53
N THR A 10 -11.69 21.71 -3.70
CA THR A 10 -10.23 21.78 -3.63
C THR A 10 -9.70 21.40 -2.25
N ASN A 11 -10.29 21.92 -1.17
CA ASN A 11 -9.87 21.59 0.19
C ASN A 11 -10.06 20.11 0.50
N LEU A 12 -11.18 19.52 0.08
CA LEU A 12 -11.43 18.09 0.24
C LEU A 12 -10.36 17.26 -0.49
N PHE A 13 -10.06 17.60 -1.75
CA PHE A 13 -9.01 16.91 -2.52
C PHE A 13 -7.64 17.02 -1.84
N LEU A 14 -7.30 18.19 -1.32
CA LEU A 14 -6.04 18.41 -0.61
C LEU A 14 -5.99 17.59 0.68
N VAL A 15 -7.04 17.60 1.50
CA VAL A 15 -7.09 16.84 2.76
C VAL A 15 -6.98 15.34 2.50
N LEU A 16 -7.81 14.80 1.60
CA LEU A 16 -7.76 13.38 1.24
C LEU A 16 -6.42 13.02 0.61
N GLY A 17 -5.92 13.87 -0.30
CA GLY A 17 -4.62 13.68 -0.93
C GLY A 17 -3.46 13.68 0.06
N SER A 18 -3.48 14.54 1.07
CA SER A 18 -2.49 14.56 2.14
C SER A 18 -2.58 13.31 3.02
N ILE A 19 -3.79 12.88 3.41
CA ILE A 19 -3.98 11.64 4.18
C ILE A 19 -3.43 10.46 3.39
N PHE A 20 -3.80 10.33 2.11
CA PHE A 20 -3.31 9.26 1.23
C PHE A 20 -1.78 9.29 1.12
N LEU A 21 -1.21 10.43 0.76
CA LEU A 21 0.22 10.61 0.55
C LEU A 21 1.03 10.26 1.81
N THR A 22 0.65 10.81 2.96
CA THR A 22 1.35 10.59 4.23
C THR A 22 1.32 9.12 4.63
N ASN A 23 0.16 8.47 4.52
CA ASN A 23 0.02 7.06 4.87
C ASN A 23 0.73 6.15 3.89
N ALA A 24 0.72 6.47 2.58
CA ALA A 24 1.46 5.71 1.58
C ALA A 24 2.97 5.78 1.83
N ILE A 25 3.54 6.96 2.04
CA ILE A 25 4.97 7.12 2.38
C ILE A 25 5.30 6.37 3.68
N LEU A 26 4.46 6.51 4.71
CA LEU A 26 4.68 5.86 5.99
C LEU A 26 4.69 4.33 5.85
N ALA A 27 3.73 3.77 5.09
CA ALA A 27 3.62 2.33 4.85
C ALA A 27 4.88 1.75 4.21
N GLU A 28 5.46 2.46 3.23
CA GLU A 28 6.70 2.03 2.57
C GLU A 28 7.92 2.11 3.51
N ILE A 29 8.01 3.14 4.36
CA ILE A 29 9.14 3.30 5.30
C ILE A 29 9.11 2.23 6.40
N ILE A 30 7.94 1.97 6.99
CA ILE A 30 7.83 1.00 8.10
C ILE A 30 7.72 -0.45 7.61
N GLY A 31 7.44 -0.65 6.32
CA GLY A 31 7.21 -1.97 5.70
C GLY A 31 8.36 -2.97 5.87
N VAL A 32 9.57 -2.49 6.19
CA VAL A 32 10.76 -3.30 6.49
C VAL A 32 10.59 -4.19 7.72
N LYS A 33 9.74 -3.80 8.67
CA LYS A 33 9.48 -4.61 9.87
C LYS A 33 8.42 -5.65 9.57
N ILE A 34 8.70 -6.91 9.86
CA ILE A 34 7.70 -7.98 9.90
C ILE A 34 7.29 -8.25 11.34
N PHE A 35 5.99 -8.46 11.57
CA PHE A 35 5.45 -8.81 12.87
C PHE A 35 4.48 -9.99 12.76
N SER A 36 4.37 -10.77 13.83
CA SER A 36 3.35 -11.82 13.96
C SER A 36 2.08 -11.20 14.51
N ALA A 37 1.00 -11.22 13.73
CA ALA A 37 -0.30 -10.71 14.17
C ALA A 37 -0.85 -11.51 15.35
N GLU A 38 -0.69 -12.83 15.34
CA GLU A 38 -1.17 -13.73 16.39
C GLU A 38 -0.49 -13.47 17.73
N LYS A 39 0.84 -13.47 17.74
CA LYS A 39 1.61 -13.18 18.97
C LYS A 39 1.34 -11.77 19.48
N THR A 40 1.11 -10.81 18.58
CA THR A 40 0.75 -9.44 18.96
C THR A 40 -0.63 -9.37 19.64
N LEU A 41 -1.56 -10.24 19.23
CA LEU A 41 -2.90 -10.36 19.82
C LEU A 41 -2.95 -11.32 21.02
N GLY A 42 -1.82 -11.94 21.40
CA GLY A 42 -1.73 -12.90 22.51
C GLY A 42 -2.20 -14.31 22.17
N PHE A 43 -2.31 -14.65 20.88
CA PHE A 43 -2.62 -16.00 20.43
C PHE A 43 -1.35 -16.77 20.05
N ASP A 44 -1.41 -18.09 20.19
CA ASP A 44 -0.40 -18.98 19.63
C ASP A 44 -0.43 -18.92 18.10
N PRO A 45 0.71 -19.11 17.41
CA PRO A 45 0.73 -19.15 15.96
C PRO A 45 -0.19 -20.27 15.44
N ALA A 46 -0.91 -20.02 14.33
CA ALA A 46 -1.90 -20.95 13.80
C ALA A 46 -1.27 -22.27 13.35
N ASN A 47 0.04 -22.27 13.08
CA ASN A 47 0.80 -23.45 12.70
C ASN A 47 0.17 -24.24 11.54
N ILE A 48 -0.35 -23.53 10.53
CA ILE A 48 -1.12 -24.18 9.46
C ILE A 48 -0.13 -24.86 8.50
N ASN A 49 -0.04 -26.19 8.53
CA ASN A 49 0.86 -26.92 7.65
C ASN A 49 0.33 -26.93 6.20
N ILE A 50 1.08 -26.35 5.27
CA ILE A 50 0.79 -26.37 3.83
C ILE A 50 2.04 -26.86 3.08
N LEU A 51 1.87 -27.62 2.00
CA LEU A 51 2.98 -28.09 1.15
C LEU A 51 4.07 -28.92 1.89
N GLY A 52 3.70 -29.71 2.90
CA GLY A 52 4.61 -30.58 3.64
C GLY A 52 5.12 -29.92 4.92
N ASP A 53 6.36 -29.46 4.92
CA ASP A 53 7.04 -28.91 6.11
C ASP A 53 6.76 -27.42 6.36
N TYR A 54 5.88 -26.76 5.58
CA TYR A 54 5.69 -25.31 5.70
C TYR A 54 4.57 -24.95 6.66
N VAL A 55 4.94 -24.16 7.66
CA VAL A 55 4.03 -23.64 8.67
C VAL A 55 3.59 -22.23 8.25
N LEU A 56 2.28 -22.06 8.09
CA LEU A 56 1.66 -20.76 7.85
C LEU A 56 1.21 -20.14 9.17
N ASP A 57 1.86 -19.03 9.48
CA ASP A 57 1.52 -18.12 10.58
C ASP A 57 1.16 -16.75 9.99
N PHE A 58 0.40 -15.94 10.75
CA PHE A 58 -0.02 -14.62 10.30
C PHE A 58 1.09 -13.57 10.47
N ASN A 59 2.18 -13.76 9.73
CA ASN A 59 3.29 -12.82 9.66
C ASN A 59 3.02 -11.76 8.58
N LEU A 60 2.98 -10.50 8.98
CA LEU A 60 2.62 -9.36 8.13
C LEU A 60 3.73 -8.32 8.15
N THR A 61 3.86 -7.58 7.04
CA THR A 61 4.66 -6.35 7.04
C THR A 61 3.97 -5.31 7.93
N ALA A 62 4.74 -4.49 8.65
CA ALA A 62 4.16 -3.43 9.48
C ALA A 62 3.41 -2.38 8.63
N GLY A 63 3.75 -2.25 7.35
CA GLY A 63 2.99 -1.45 6.38
C GLY A 63 1.54 -1.92 6.21
N ALA A 64 1.25 -3.22 6.39
CA ALA A 64 -0.09 -3.80 6.31
C ALA A 64 -1.09 -3.20 7.32
N VAL A 65 -0.58 -2.56 8.39
CA VAL A 65 -1.39 -1.83 9.38
C VAL A 65 -1.93 -0.53 8.79
N ILE A 66 -1.20 0.11 7.88
CA ILE A 66 -1.51 1.44 7.33
C ILE A 66 -2.28 1.36 6.01
N TRP A 67 -2.06 0.30 5.21
CA TRP A 67 -2.75 0.08 3.94
C TRP A 67 -4.30 0.20 3.98
N PRO A 68 -5.02 -0.24 5.05
CA PRO A 68 -6.44 0.07 5.25
C PRO A 68 -6.83 1.53 5.01
N ILE A 69 -6.05 2.46 5.56
CA ILE A 69 -6.32 3.90 5.48
C ILE A 69 -6.07 4.40 4.07
N VAL A 70 -5.01 3.89 3.44
CA VAL A 70 -4.67 4.20 2.04
C VAL A 70 -5.82 3.78 1.12
N PHE A 71 -6.31 2.55 1.24
CA PHE A 71 -7.42 2.04 0.42
C PHE A 71 -8.69 2.85 0.60
N ILE A 72 -9.13 3.09 1.85
CA ILE A 72 -10.31 3.90 2.14
C ILE A 72 -10.20 5.28 1.51
N THR A 73 -9.03 5.91 1.67
CA THR A 73 -8.84 7.27 1.16
C THR A 73 -8.83 7.29 -0.36
N THR A 74 -8.23 6.29 -1.02
CA THR A 74 -8.27 6.17 -2.49
C THR A 74 -9.67 5.93 -3.01
N ASP A 75 -10.46 5.08 -2.37
CA ASP A 75 -11.84 4.78 -2.78
C ASP A 75 -12.71 6.03 -2.69
N ILE A 76 -12.60 6.79 -1.59
CA ILE A 76 -13.27 8.08 -1.44
C ILE A 76 -12.80 9.07 -2.53
N ILE A 77 -11.49 9.14 -2.81
CA ILE A 77 -11.01 10.03 -3.89
C ILE A 77 -11.58 9.58 -5.25
N ASN A 78 -11.69 8.28 -5.51
CA ASN A 78 -12.29 7.77 -6.74
C ASN A 78 -13.75 8.18 -6.85
N GLU A 79 -14.53 8.03 -5.79
CA GLU A 79 -15.95 8.37 -5.79
C GLU A 79 -16.20 9.85 -6.11
N TYR A 80 -15.48 10.77 -5.45
CA TYR A 80 -15.75 12.20 -5.54
C TYR A 80 -14.94 12.94 -6.63
N PHE A 81 -13.86 12.34 -7.14
CA PHE A 81 -12.94 12.97 -8.11
C PHE A 81 -12.64 12.09 -9.33
N GLY A 82 -13.16 10.87 -9.36
CA GLY A 82 -13.01 9.91 -10.45
C GLY A 82 -11.58 9.41 -10.66
N LYS A 83 -11.44 8.59 -11.71
CA LYS A 83 -10.16 8.06 -12.20
C LYS A 83 -9.08 9.13 -12.39
N LYS A 84 -9.45 10.35 -12.81
CA LYS A 84 -8.51 11.47 -12.99
C LYS A 84 -7.93 11.94 -11.66
N GLY A 85 -8.76 12.04 -10.62
CA GLY A 85 -8.34 12.40 -9.26
C GLY A 85 -7.38 11.36 -8.68
N VAL A 86 -7.76 10.08 -8.75
CA VAL A 86 -6.93 8.95 -8.30
C VAL A 86 -5.61 8.91 -9.06
N LYS A 87 -5.65 8.98 -10.39
CA LYS A 87 -4.44 8.99 -11.22
C LYS A 87 -3.51 10.13 -10.79
N LYS A 88 -4.03 11.35 -10.67
CA LYS A 88 -3.23 12.52 -10.28
C LYS A 88 -2.54 12.31 -8.92
N ILE A 89 -3.28 11.89 -7.89
CA ILE A 89 -2.70 11.72 -6.55
C ILE A 89 -1.71 10.54 -6.51
N SER A 90 -1.99 9.45 -7.21
CA SER A 90 -1.10 8.28 -7.27
C SER A 90 0.22 8.61 -7.96
N PHE A 91 0.21 9.35 -9.08
CA PHE A 91 1.45 9.76 -9.76
C PHE A 91 2.29 10.72 -8.92
N ILE A 92 1.66 11.71 -8.27
CA ILE A 92 2.34 12.61 -7.35
C ILE A 92 2.97 11.82 -6.19
N THR A 93 2.19 10.91 -5.60
CA THR A 93 2.63 10.09 -4.48
C THR A 93 3.77 9.15 -4.86
N ALA A 94 3.68 8.47 -6.01
CA ALA A 94 4.76 7.64 -6.51
C ALA A 94 6.05 8.45 -6.75
N GLY A 95 5.95 9.66 -7.30
CA GLY A 95 7.10 10.56 -7.47
C GLY A 95 7.71 11.01 -6.14
N LEU A 96 6.88 11.33 -5.14
CA LEU A 96 7.34 11.72 -3.80
C LEU A 96 7.94 10.55 -3.02
N ILE A 97 7.36 9.35 -3.14
CA ILE A 97 7.93 8.11 -2.61
C ILE A 97 9.32 7.88 -3.22
N ALA A 98 9.44 7.93 -4.56
CA ALA A 98 10.72 7.80 -5.23
C ALA A 98 11.75 8.85 -4.76
N TYR A 99 11.32 10.10 -4.53
CA TYR A 99 12.15 11.15 -3.97
C TYR A 99 12.63 10.86 -2.54
N VAL A 100 11.69 10.54 -1.62
CA VAL A 100 12.01 10.19 -0.22
C VAL A 100 13.05 9.07 -0.19
N PHE A 101 12.90 8.09 -1.06
CA PHE A 101 13.80 6.97 -1.08
C PHE A 101 15.14 7.23 -1.75
N LEU A 102 15.21 8.09 -2.77
CA LEU A 102 16.47 8.61 -3.28
C LEU A 102 17.25 9.28 -2.15
N VAL A 103 16.57 10.12 -1.37
CA VAL A 103 17.17 10.78 -0.20
C VAL A 103 17.65 9.76 0.83
N ILE A 104 16.84 8.73 1.16
CA ILE A 104 17.26 7.64 2.04
C ILE A 104 18.52 6.95 1.51
N GLY A 105 18.57 6.63 0.23
CA GLY A 105 19.74 6.01 -0.40
C GLY A 105 21.01 6.88 -0.26
N VAL A 106 20.90 8.19 -0.50
CA VAL A 106 22.01 9.12 -0.29
C VAL A 106 22.43 9.17 1.18
N VAL A 107 21.46 9.27 2.10
CA VAL A 107 21.75 9.34 3.54
C VAL A 107 22.44 8.08 4.06
N THR A 108 22.07 6.90 3.55
CA THR A 108 22.71 5.64 3.96
C THR A 108 24.18 5.53 3.59
N VAL A 109 24.63 6.20 2.52
CA VAL A 109 26.05 6.16 2.10
C VAL A 109 26.91 7.25 2.73
N LEU A 110 26.31 8.18 3.50
CA LEU A 110 27.07 9.22 4.18
C LEU A 110 27.96 8.61 5.26
N THR A 111 29.19 9.11 5.35
CA THR A 111 30.11 8.73 6.43
C THR A 111 29.56 9.22 7.77
N PRO A 112 29.36 8.35 8.76
CA PRO A 112 28.89 8.77 10.08
C PRO A 112 29.95 9.63 10.76
N ALA A 113 29.51 10.60 11.55
CA ALA A 113 30.42 11.43 12.35
C ALA A 113 30.90 10.66 13.60
N ASP A 114 32.17 10.82 13.97
CA ASP A 114 32.77 10.10 15.11
C ASP A 114 31.99 10.29 16.40
N PHE A 115 31.60 11.53 16.73
CA PHE A 115 30.81 11.82 17.93
C PHE A 115 29.45 11.09 17.95
N TRP A 116 28.83 10.87 16.78
CA TRP A 116 27.55 10.19 16.69
C TRP A 116 27.70 8.68 16.93
N LEU A 117 28.82 8.09 16.48
CA LEU A 117 29.17 6.72 16.80
C LEU A 117 29.42 6.55 18.30
N ASP A 118 30.21 7.46 18.90
CA ASP A 118 30.55 7.38 20.33
C ASP A 118 29.31 7.46 21.22
N VAL A 119 28.41 8.42 20.97
CA VAL A 119 27.19 8.63 21.76
C VAL A 119 26.19 7.47 21.62
N ASN A 120 26.23 6.72 20.50
CA ASN A 120 25.33 5.59 20.22
C ASN A 120 26.06 4.23 20.21
N SER A 121 27.23 4.16 20.85
CA SER A 121 28.10 2.96 20.85
C SER A 121 27.61 1.84 21.76
N GLN A 122 26.57 2.09 22.57
CA GLN A 122 26.03 1.15 23.55
C GLN A 122 24.53 0.97 23.41
N GLY A 123 24.06 -0.27 23.55
CA GLY A 123 22.66 -0.61 23.65
C GLY A 123 22.06 -0.26 25.03
N PRO A 124 20.73 -0.44 25.21
CA PRO A 124 20.05 -0.16 26.48
C PRO A 124 20.60 -0.92 27.70
N ASP A 125 21.28 -2.05 27.46
CA ASP A 125 21.91 -2.91 28.45
C ASP A 125 23.41 -2.64 28.63
N GLY A 126 23.96 -1.63 27.95
CA GLY A 126 25.39 -1.29 27.96
C GLY A 126 26.25 -2.15 27.03
N SER A 127 25.65 -3.07 26.25
CA SER A 127 26.39 -3.89 25.29
C SER A 127 26.90 -3.06 24.10
N PRO A 128 28.05 -3.39 23.50
CA PRO A 128 28.52 -2.70 22.29
C PRO A 128 27.49 -2.78 21.17
N PHE A 129 27.19 -1.63 20.55
CA PHE A 129 26.19 -1.50 19.50
C PHE A 129 26.74 -0.69 18.32
N ASP A 130 26.66 -1.27 17.13
CA ASP A 130 27.01 -0.57 15.89
C ASP A 130 25.77 0.09 15.29
N ILE A 131 25.55 1.35 15.67
CA ILE A 131 24.45 2.17 15.17
C ILE A 131 24.51 2.38 13.66
N SER A 132 25.72 2.44 13.07
CA SER A 132 25.90 2.68 11.64
C SER A 132 25.48 1.46 10.84
N PHE A 133 25.89 0.27 11.28
CA PHE A 133 25.44 -0.98 10.70
C PHE A 133 23.92 -1.12 10.81
N ALA A 134 23.34 -0.90 11.99
CA ALA A 134 21.90 -1.01 12.19
C ALA A 134 21.10 -0.04 11.30
N PHE A 135 21.52 1.23 11.22
CA PHE A 135 20.92 2.23 10.35
C PHE A 135 20.97 1.79 8.88
N ASN A 136 22.14 1.35 8.42
CA ASN A 136 22.33 0.86 7.05
C ASN A 136 21.46 -0.36 6.74
N THR A 137 21.39 -1.33 7.65
CA THR A 137 20.58 -2.54 7.45
C THR A 137 19.11 -2.22 7.29
N ILE A 138 18.54 -1.38 8.16
CA ILE A 138 17.13 -0.99 8.13
C ILE A 138 16.79 -0.28 6.81
N PHE A 139 17.56 0.75 6.46
CA PHE A 139 17.24 1.57 5.28
C PHE A 139 17.64 0.91 3.95
N ARG A 140 18.67 0.06 3.92
CA ARG A 140 19.03 -0.71 2.72
C ARG A 140 18.02 -1.82 2.41
N GLN A 141 17.45 -2.46 3.42
CA GLN A 141 16.31 -3.35 3.21
C GLN A 141 15.09 -2.56 2.71
N GLY A 142 14.90 -1.35 3.23
CA GLY A 142 13.94 -0.38 2.69
C GLY A 142 14.15 -0.11 1.20
N LEU A 143 15.41 -0.02 0.73
CA LEU A 143 15.69 0.18 -0.69
C LEU A 143 15.17 -0.96 -1.58
N GLY A 144 15.29 -2.22 -1.12
CA GLY A 144 14.74 -3.39 -1.79
C GLY A 144 13.21 -3.36 -1.89
N ILE A 145 12.54 -2.91 -0.82
CA ILE A 145 11.08 -2.74 -0.79
C ILE A 145 10.62 -1.81 -1.90
N ILE A 146 11.31 -0.70 -2.17
CA ILE A 146 10.89 0.24 -3.21
C ILE A 146 10.93 -0.38 -4.59
N ILE A 147 12.06 -1.03 -4.93
CA ILE A 147 12.23 -1.63 -6.23
C ILE A 147 11.16 -2.72 -6.39
N GLY A 148 10.88 -3.45 -5.32
CA GLY A 148 9.77 -4.39 -5.24
C GLY A 148 8.41 -3.74 -5.46
N SER A 149 8.00 -2.79 -4.62
CA SER A 149 6.73 -2.07 -4.66
C SER A 149 6.49 -1.37 -6.00
N LEU A 150 7.47 -0.65 -6.54
CA LEU A 150 7.33 0.03 -7.84
C LEU A 150 7.23 -0.98 -8.99
N THR A 151 8.04 -2.04 -8.98
CA THR A 151 7.99 -3.07 -10.01
C THR A 151 6.68 -3.84 -9.93
N ALA A 152 6.25 -4.21 -8.74
CA ALA A 152 4.99 -4.90 -8.48
C ALA A 152 3.80 -4.03 -8.88
N PHE A 153 3.80 -2.74 -8.54
CA PHE A 153 2.78 -1.80 -8.95
C PHE A 153 2.68 -1.70 -10.48
N LEU A 154 3.81 -1.51 -11.18
CA LEU A 154 3.82 -1.41 -12.65
C LEU A 154 3.38 -2.72 -13.32
N LEU A 155 3.93 -3.85 -12.88
CA LEU A 155 3.55 -5.17 -13.40
C LEU A 155 2.10 -5.49 -13.08
N GLY A 156 1.64 -5.19 -11.87
CA GLY A 156 0.28 -5.36 -11.41
C GLY A 156 -0.71 -4.60 -12.28
N GLN A 157 -0.41 -3.33 -12.62
CA GLN A 157 -1.23 -2.55 -13.56
C GLN A 157 -1.28 -3.16 -14.97
N LEU A 158 -0.13 -3.62 -15.50
CA LEU A 158 -0.09 -4.26 -16.82
C LEU A 158 -0.88 -5.57 -16.84
N ILE A 159 -0.76 -6.37 -15.78
CA ILE A 159 -1.48 -7.63 -15.59
C ILE A 159 -2.97 -7.37 -15.43
N ASP A 160 -3.36 -6.37 -14.64
CA ASP A 160 -4.75 -5.96 -14.47
C ASP A 160 -5.39 -5.65 -15.83
N VAL A 161 -4.75 -4.78 -16.63
CA VAL A 161 -5.23 -4.43 -17.98
C VAL A 161 -5.30 -5.66 -18.89
N TYR A 162 -4.27 -6.50 -18.90
CA TYR A 162 -4.23 -7.71 -19.71
C TYR A 162 -5.33 -8.70 -19.34
N VAL A 163 -5.50 -8.99 -18.04
CA VAL A 163 -6.51 -9.91 -17.53
C VAL A 163 -7.91 -9.34 -17.77
N PHE A 164 -8.11 -8.04 -17.57
CA PHE A 164 -9.38 -7.37 -17.88
C PHE A 164 -9.76 -7.53 -19.35
N GLN A 165 -8.82 -7.30 -20.28
CA GLN A 165 -9.06 -7.46 -21.72
C GLN A 165 -9.32 -8.92 -22.11
N LYS A 166 -8.59 -9.86 -21.51
CA LYS A 166 -8.77 -11.30 -21.73
C LYS A 166 -10.11 -11.81 -21.19
N LEU A 167 -10.53 -11.35 -20.01
CA LEU A 167 -11.85 -11.67 -19.49
C LEU A 167 -12.95 -11.01 -20.36
N ARG A 168 -12.72 -9.79 -20.86
CA ARG A 168 -13.64 -9.13 -21.82
C ARG A 168 -13.85 -9.94 -23.10
N SER A 169 -12.79 -10.54 -23.67
CA SER A 169 -12.94 -11.35 -24.88
C SER A 169 -13.70 -12.66 -24.64
N LEU A 170 -13.66 -13.19 -23.41
CA LEU A 170 -14.35 -14.41 -23.02
C LEU A 170 -15.81 -14.18 -22.59
N THR A 171 -16.08 -13.10 -21.83
CA THR A 171 -17.40 -12.88 -21.19
C THR A 171 -18.27 -11.85 -21.91
N GLY A 172 -17.74 -11.20 -22.96
CA GLY A 172 -18.43 -10.13 -23.68
C GLY A 172 -18.70 -8.89 -22.81
N ALA A 173 -19.67 -8.06 -23.24
CA ALA A 173 -19.96 -6.78 -22.60
C ALA A 173 -20.82 -6.86 -21.32
N LYS A 174 -21.46 -8.00 -21.04
CA LYS A 174 -22.52 -8.09 -20.01
C LYS A 174 -22.01 -8.24 -18.58
N MET A 175 -20.78 -8.73 -18.38
CA MET A 175 -20.26 -9.08 -17.05
C MET A 175 -19.11 -8.16 -16.63
N ILE A 176 -19.40 -6.86 -16.44
CA ILE A 176 -18.37 -5.86 -16.08
C ILE A 176 -17.74 -6.17 -14.72
N TRP A 177 -18.55 -6.54 -13.72
CA TRP A 177 -18.10 -6.85 -12.36
C TRP A 177 -17.07 -8.00 -12.32
N LEU A 178 -17.28 -9.04 -13.13
CA LEU A 178 -16.40 -10.22 -13.16
C LEU A 178 -15.02 -9.86 -13.72
N ARG A 179 -14.98 -8.93 -14.67
CA ARG A 179 -13.73 -8.46 -15.28
C ARG A 179 -12.96 -7.56 -14.32
N ALA A 180 -13.64 -6.58 -13.71
CA ALA A 180 -13.03 -5.64 -12.78
C ALA A 180 -12.53 -6.32 -11.49
N THR A 181 -13.37 -7.17 -10.89
CA THR A 181 -12.98 -7.91 -9.67
C THR A 181 -11.96 -8.98 -9.98
N GLY A 182 -12.16 -9.73 -11.07
CA GLY A 182 -11.23 -10.78 -11.48
C GLY A 182 -9.84 -10.26 -11.83
N SER A 183 -9.75 -9.14 -12.56
CA SER A 183 -8.46 -8.52 -12.88
C SER A 183 -7.76 -7.98 -11.64
N THR A 184 -8.50 -7.37 -10.71
CA THR A 184 -7.98 -6.87 -9.43
C THR A 184 -7.44 -7.99 -8.56
N LEU A 185 -8.16 -9.10 -8.42
CA LEU A 185 -7.72 -10.25 -7.62
C LEU A 185 -6.42 -10.86 -8.20
N VAL A 186 -6.35 -11.03 -9.52
CA VAL A 186 -5.14 -11.59 -10.16
C VAL A 186 -3.97 -10.62 -10.08
N SER A 187 -4.19 -9.32 -10.31
CA SER A 187 -3.13 -8.32 -10.25
C SER A 187 -2.60 -8.15 -8.82
N GLN A 188 -3.47 -8.10 -7.81
CA GLN A 188 -3.08 -8.04 -6.39
C GLN A 188 -2.37 -9.31 -5.90
N PHE A 189 -2.76 -10.47 -6.44
CA PHE A 189 -2.02 -11.70 -6.19
C PHE A 189 -0.59 -11.58 -6.70
N ILE A 190 -0.39 -11.27 -7.99
CA ILE A 190 0.96 -11.15 -8.55
C ILE A 190 1.78 -10.04 -7.87
N ASP A 191 1.17 -8.88 -7.62
CA ASP A 191 1.77 -7.77 -6.88
C ASP A 191 2.38 -8.24 -5.56
N SER A 192 1.58 -8.96 -4.75
CA SER A 192 2.00 -9.40 -3.42
C SER A 192 3.24 -10.30 -3.45
N PHE A 193 3.39 -11.15 -4.48
CA PHE A 193 4.58 -12.01 -4.62
C PHE A 193 5.76 -11.28 -5.27
N VAL A 194 5.52 -10.34 -6.18
CA VAL A 194 6.60 -9.54 -6.79
C VAL A 194 7.25 -8.62 -5.76
N VAL A 195 6.45 -7.96 -4.90
CA VAL A 195 6.99 -7.15 -3.80
C VAL A 195 7.88 -8.00 -2.91
N LEU A 196 7.35 -9.12 -2.40
CA LEU A 196 8.11 -9.98 -1.47
C LEU A 196 9.34 -10.60 -2.13
N GLY A 197 9.21 -11.04 -3.38
CA GLY A 197 10.31 -11.58 -4.17
C GLY A 197 11.44 -10.57 -4.34
N ILE A 198 11.17 -9.37 -4.85
CA ILE A 198 12.24 -8.41 -5.07
C ILE A 198 12.80 -7.91 -3.72
N ALA A 199 11.91 -7.51 -2.80
CA ALA A 199 12.32 -6.85 -1.56
C ALA A 199 13.08 -7.77 -0.61
N PHE A 200 12.62 -9.00 -0.45
CA PHE A 200 13.11 -9.90 0.61
C PHE A 200 13.92 -11.08 0.07
N TYR A 201 13.71 -11.54 -1.17
CA TYR A 201 14.56 -12.58 -1.79
C TYR A 201 15.82 -12.00 -2.44
N VAL A 202 15.64 -11.00 -3.31
CA VAL A 202 16.74 -10.47 -4.14
C VAL A 202 17.61 -9.51 -3.32
N PHE A 203 16.95 -8.61 -2.58
CA PHE A 203 17.62 -7.60 -1.76
C PHE A 203 17.68 -7.94 -0.27
N GLY A 204 17.01 -9.02 0.14
CA GLY A 204 17.01 -9.52 1.50
C GLY A 204 17.71 -10.87 1.62
N ASN A 205 17.37 -11.58 2.69
CA ASN A 205 17.94 -12.87 3.04
C ASN A 205 16.86 -13.95 3.20
N TRP A 206 15.70 -13.75 2.59
CA TRP A 206 14.60 -14.70 2.70
C TRP A 206 14.76 -15.84 1.71
N ASP A 207 14.28 -17.01 2.10
CA ASP A 207 14.16 -18.15 1.19
C ASP A 207 12.85 -18.09 0.39
N LEU A 208 12.74 -18.95 -0.63
CA LEU A 208 11.55 -19.01 -1.48
C LEU A 208 10.29 -19.43 -0.70
N SER A 209 10.46 -20.25 0.32
CA SER A 209 9.35 -20.75 1.14
C SER A 209 8.73 -19.67 2.01
N GLN A 210 9.53 -18.78 2.59
CA GLN A 210 9.09 -17.63 3.36
C GLN A 210 8.26 -16.68 2.49
N ILE A 211 8.68 -16.45 1.24
CA ILE A 211 7.94 -15.63 0.29
C ILE A 211 6.57 -16.22 -0.01
N ILE A 212 6.50 -17.54 -0.24
CA ILE A 212 5.24 -18.20 -0.56
C ILE A 212 4.28 -18.14 0.63
N ALA A 213 4.75 -18.50 1.82
CA ALA A 213 3.92 -18.50 3.03
C ALA A 213 3.41 -17.07 3.34
N VAL A 214 4.33 -16.10 3.42
CA VAL A 214 3.98 -14.71 3.74
C VAL A 214 3.14 -14.08 2.62
N GLY A 215 3.38 -14.42 1.35
CA GLY A 215 2.62 -13.92 0.20
C GLY A 215 1.16 -14.36 0.21
N ILE A 216 0.89 -15.64 0.50
CA ILE A 216 -0.48 -16.16 0.61
C ILE A 216 -1.22 -15.47 1.76
N ILE A 217 -0.59 -15.34 2.93
CA ILE A 217 -1.19 -14.67 4.09
C ILE A 217 -1.45 -13.19 3.81
N ASN A 218 -0.51 -12.49 3.19
CA ASN A 218 -0.70 -11.07 2.85
C ASN A 218 -1.88 -10.90 1.88
N TYR A 219 -2.02 -11.78 0.90
CA TYR A 219 -3.14 -11.75 -0.03
C TYR A 219 -4.49 -12.00 0.68
N ILE A 220 -4.57 -13.03 1.53
CA ILE A 220 -5.78 -13.32 2.32
C ILE A 220 -6.11 -12.14 3.24
N TYR A 221 -5.11 -11.61 3.95
CA TYR A 221 -5.26 -10.46 4.83
C TYR A 221 -5.81 -9.24 4.08
N LYS A 222 -5.21 -8.87 2.94
CA LYS A 222 -5.68 -7.75 2.11
C LYS A 222 -7.15 -7.93 1.72
N PHE A 223 -7.53 -9.13 1.30
CA PHE A 223 -8.91 -9.45 0.92
C PHE A 223 -9.88 -9.34 2.11
N THR A 224 -9.55 -9.94 3.25
CA THR A 224 -10.39 -9.90 4.46
C THR A 224 -10.55 -8.47 4.96
N VAL A 225 -9.46 -7.71 5.02
CA VAL A 225 -9.46 -6.31 5.44
C VAL A 225 -10.33 -5.46 4.52
N ALA A 226 -10.23 -5.62 3.19
CA ALA A 226 -11.07 -4.88 2.26
C ALA A 226 -12.58 -5.06 2.56
N ILE A 227 -13.00 -6.30 2.83
CA ILE A 227 -14.41 -6.59 3.20
C ILE A 227 -14.78 -5.93 4.54
N LEU A 228 -13.89 -6.02 5.55
CA LEU A 228 -14.14 -5.46 6.88
C LEU A 228 -14.16 -3.93 6.90
N LEU A 229 -13.49 -3.27 5.96
CA LEU A 229 -13.44 -1.80 5.85
C LEU A 229 -14.63 -1.22 5.09
N THR A 230 -15.41 -2.02 4.36
CA THR A 230 -16.60 -1.56 3.64
C THR A 230 -17.57 -0.72 4.49
N PRO A 231 -17.89 -1.08 5.75
CA PRO A 231 -18.71 -0.22 6.62
C PRO A 231 -18.08 1.15 6.93
N LEU A 232 -16.75 1.21 7.04
CA LEU A 232 -16.03 2.44 7.35
C LEU A 232 -16.04 3.41 6.15
N LEU A 233 -16.10 2.89 4.92
CA LEU A 233 -16.33 3.72 3.73
C LEU A 233 -17.63 4.50 3.85
N TYR A 234 -18.75 3.85 4.20
CA TYR A 234 -20.04 4.55 4.37
C TYR A 234 -20.00 5.66 5.42
N VAL A 235 -19.24 5.46 6.51
CA VAL A 235 -19.03 6.52 7.51
C VAL A 235 -18.25 7.69 6.91
N GLY A 236 -17.20 7.42 6.14
CA GLY A 236 -16.43 8.42 5.41
C GLY A 236 -17.31 9.25 4.47
N HIS A 237 -18.17 8.60 3.70
CA HIS A 237 -19.14 9.27 2.82
C HIS A 237 -20.09 10.17 3.62
N GLY A 238 -20.66 9.67 4.72
CA GLY A 238 -21.56 10.46 5.56
C GLY A 238 -20.92 11.73 6.12
N ILE A 239 -19.63 11.69 6.45
CA ILE A 239 -18.87 12.86 6.91
C ILE A 239 -18.63 13.85 5.75
N ILE A 240 -18.25 13.34 4.58
CA ILE A 240 -17.91 14.16 3.41
C ILE A 240 -19.17 14.81 2.82
N ASP A 241 -20.26 14.07 2.69
CA ASP A 241 -21.55 14.58 2.21
C ASP A 241 -22.06 15.71 3.11
N LYS A 242 -21.88 15.57 4.43
CA LYS A 242 -22.23 16.62 5.39
C LYS A 242 -21.36 17.87 5.22
N TYR A 243 -20.08 17.71 4.88
CA TYR A 243 -19.16 18.83 4.65
C TYR A 243 -19.43 19.55 3.31
N LEU A 244 -19.63 18.80 2.23
CA LEU A 244 -19.90 19.32 0.89
C LEU A 244 -21.30 19.93 0.80
N GLY A 245 -22.29 19.27 1.41
CA GLY A 245 -23.72 19.50 1.19
C GLY A 245 -24.23 18.59 0.07
N LYS A 246 -25.50 18.18 0.15
CA LYS A 246 -26.11 17.15 -0.72
C LYS A 246 -25.97 17.44 -2.22
N GLU A 247 -26.33 18.65 -2.66
CA GLU A 247 -26.24 19.04 -4.08
C GLU A 247 -24.81 18.97 -4.62
N LEU A 248 -23.82 19.45 -3.85
CA LEU A 248 -22.43 19.45 -4.29
C LEU A 248 -21.83 18.05 -4.31
N ALA A 249 -22.20 17.21 -3.33
CA ALA A 249 -21.77 15.82 -3.29
C ALA A 249 -22.32 15.04 -4.48
N GLU A 250 -23.61 15.17 -4.78
CA GLU A 250 -24.25 14.53 -5.94
C GLU A 250 -23.64 15.01 -7.26
N GLU A 251 -23.45 16.32 -7.45
CA GLU A 251 -22.76 16.90 -8.64
C GLU A 251 -21.36 16.30 -8.82
N MET A 252 -20.59 16.17 -7.73
CA MET A 252 -19.22 15.63 -7.79
C MET A 252 -19.18 14.13 -8.11
N ILE A 253 -20.10 13.33 -7.57
CA ILE A 253 -20.19 11.88 -7.81
C ILE A 253 -20.64 11.62 -9.26
N GLU A 254 -21.58 12.41 -9.77
CA GLU A 254 -22.04 12.32 -11.16
C GLU A 254 -20.91 12.66 -12.15
N GLU A 255 -20.19 13.78 -11.91
CA GLU A 255 -19.01 14.16 -12.70
C GLU A 255 -17.90 13.09 -12.67
N ALA A 256 -17.72 12.42 -11.53
CA ALA A 256 -16.72 11.37 -11.37
C ALA A 256 -17.11 10.11 -12.17
N SER A 257 -18.38 9.71 -12.11
CA SER A 257 -18.95 8.56 -12.81
C SER A 257 -18.89 8.72 -14.33
N ASP A 258 -19.16 9.93 -14.83
CA ASP A 258 -19.03 10.24 -16.27
C ASP A 258 -17.58 10.16 -16.78
N ASN A 259 -16.60 10.43 -15.91
CA ASN A 259 -15.19 10.22 -16.22
C ASN A 259 -14.76 8.73 -16.19
N GLU A 260 -15.58 7.83 -15.64
CA GLU A 260 -15.38 6.37 -15.73
C GLU A 260 -15.99 5.77 -16.99
N ALA A 261 -17.01 6.41 -17.56
CA ALA A 261 -17.83 5.83 -18.63
C ALA A 261 -17.06 5.51 -19.91
N PHE A 262 -16.10 6.33 -20.37
CA PHE A 262 -15.25 6.02 -21.54
C PHE A 262 -13.98 6.89 -21.54
N GLN A 263 -12.81 6.31 -21.24
CA GLN A 263 -11.48 6.62 -21.80
C GLN A 263 -10.37 5.68 -21.28
#